data_AF-A0A2U1PJ65-F1
#
_entry.id   AF-A0A2U1PJ65-F1
#
_cell.length_a   1.000
_cell.length_b   1.000
_cell.length_c   1.000
_cell.angle_alpha   90.00
_cell.angle_beta   90.00
_cell.angle_gamma   90.00
#
_symmetry.space_group_name_H-M   'P 1'
#
loop_
_entity.id
_entity.type
_entity.pdbx_description
1 polymer ?
#
loop_
_entity_poly.entity_id
_entity_poly.type
_entity_poly.pdbx_seq_one_letter_code
_entity_poly.pdbx_strand_id
1 'polypeptide(L)'
;MESGGSSVGIWPCPFRGFHCCPDGMAGSKGFPRLIAHIKRLHLSSDDRRGALREALSTDCELFVSVGEALKVLDQWLCGECMCLHALSRACHHANGMARFKLVAGDVEEL
;
A
#
# COMPACT_ATOMS: atom_id res chain seq x y z
N MET A 1 -16.51 2.04 33.83
CA MET A 1 -15.73 2.90 32.93
C MET A 1 -14.45 2.15 32.65
N GLU A 2 -14.42 1.38 31.57
CA GLU A 2 -13.22 0.65 31.12
C GLU A 2 -12.71 1.40 29.89
N SER A 3 -11.55 2.01 30.07
CA SER A 3 -10.90 2.92 29.14
C SER A 3 -10.53 2.24 27.82
N GLY A 4 -10.68 2.99 26.72
CA GLY A 4 -10.47 2.51 25.36
C GLY A 4 -9.11 1.86 25.13
N GLY A 5 -9.13 0.57 24.80
CA GLY A 5 -8.04 -0.07 24.06
C GLY A 5 -8.15 0.35 22.60
N SER A 6 -7.46 1.44 22.23
CA SER A 6 -7.17 1.71 20.82
C SER A 6 -6.51 0.45 20.28
N SER A 7 -7.14 -0.20 19.31
CA SER A 7 -6.66 -1.40 18.63
C SER A 7 -5.43 -1.06 17.79
N VAL A 8 -4.32 -0.68 18.43
CA VAL A 8 -2.98 -0.72 17.85
C VAL A 8 -2.56 -2.19 17.87
N GLY A 9 -3.28 -2.98 17.08
CA GLY A 9 -2.86 -4.31 16.70
C GLY A 9 -1.56 -4.17 15.93
N ILE A 10 -0.63 -5.08 16.17
CA ILE A 10 0.57 -5.19 15.36
C ILE A 10 0.13 -5.61 13.96
N TRP A 11 0.22 -4.71 12.98
CA TRP A 11 -0.17 -5.00 11.60
C TRP A 11 1.05 -5.42 10.76
N PRO A 12 0.94 -6.48 9.96
CA PRO A 12 1.96 -6.83 9.00
C PRO A 12 2.11 -5.74 7.93
N CYS A 13 3.30 -5.62 7.35
CA CYS A 13 3.56 -4.76 6.23
C CYS A 13 2.81 -5.26 5.00
N PRO A 14 1.98 -4.41 4.36
CA PRO A 14 1.25 -4.82 3.16
C PRO A 14 2.18 -5.05 1.96
N PHE A 15 3.42 -4.56 2.03
CA PHE A 15 4.48 -4.79 1.05
C PHE A 15 5.34 -6.01 1.36
N ARG A 16 4.77 -7.01 2.05
CA ARG A 16 5.45 -8.30 2.28
C ARG A 16 5.96 -8.88 0.95
N GLY A 17 7.19 -9.36 0.91
CA GLY A 17 7.83 -9.86 -0.32
C GLY A 17 8.44 -8.78 -1.22
N PHE A 18 8.14 -7.49 -1.02
CA PHE A 18 8.80 -6.38 -1.73
C PHE A 18 10.02 -5.87 -0.99
N HIS A 19 11.05 -5.46 -1.74
CA HIS A 19 12.27 -4.84 -1.20
C HIS A 19 12.94 -5.62 -0.05
N CYS A 20 12.81 -6.95 -0.03
CA CYS A 20 13.24 -7.83 1.06
C CYS A 20 12.63 -7.45 2.42
N CYS A 21 11.36 -7.02 2.44
CA CYS A 21 10.66 -6.66 3.67
C CYS A 21 10.73 -7.83 4.67
N PRO A 22 11.25 -7.62 5.90
CA PRO A 22 11.41 -8.71 6.86
C PRO A 22 10.07 -9.22 7.40
N ASP A 23 8.97 -8.52 7.10
CA ASP A 23 7.61 -8.99 7.37
C ASP A 23 7.05 -9.91 6.26
N GLY A 24 7.85 -10.17 5.22
CA GLY A 24 7.62 -11.27 4.27
C GLY A 24 8.06 -12.64 4.79
N MET A 25 8.61 -12.72 6.00
CA MET A 25 8.97 -14.00 6.62
C MET A 25 7.79 -14.58 7.40
N ALA A 26 7.62 -15.91 7.36
CA ALA A 26 6.59 -16.58 8.13
C ALA A 26 6.82 -16.36 9.64
N GLY A 27 5.79 -15.90 10.36
CA GLY A 27 5.85 -15.68 11.81
C GLY A 27 6.36 -14.31 12.26
N SER A 28 6.61 -13.38 11.34
CA SER A 28 6.93 -11.99 11.69
C SER A 28 5.79 -11.37 12.49
N LYS A 29 6.12 -10.89 13.70
CA LYS A 29 5.23 -9.99 14.45
C LYS A 29 5.36 -8.67 13.73
N GLY A 30 4.32 -8.24 13.01
CA GLY A 30 4.29 -7.01 12.20
C GLY A 30 4.83 -5.74 12.90
N PHE A 31 4.70 -4.58 12.27
CA PHE A 31 5.38 -3.39 12.78
C PHE A 31 4.51 -2.55 13.70
N PRO A 32 4.90 -2.32 14.98
CA PRO A 32 4.19 -1.39 15.87
C PRO A 32 4.11 0.04 15.33
N ARG A 33 5.02 0.42 14.43
CA ARG A 33 5.05 1.72 13.73
C ARG A 33 5.09 1.54 12.22
N LEU A 34 4.10 0.83 11.68
CA LEU A 34 4.04 0.42 10.27
C LEU A 34 4.31 1.57 9.27
N ILE A 35 3.77 2.78 9.49
CA ILE A 35 4.03 3.94 8.59
C ILE A 35 5.51 4.34 8.57
N ALA A 36 6.18 4.36 9.73
CA ALA A 36 7.59 4.68 9.80
C ALA A 36 8.43 3.60 9.09
N HIS A 37 8.04 2.33 9.25
CA HIS A 37 8.64 1.21 8.52
C HIS A 37 8.51 1.39 7.00
N ILE A 38 7.29 1.67 6.50
CA ILE A 38 7.05 1.83 5.07
C ILE A 38 7.88 2.99 4.51
N LYS A 39 7.87 4.14 5.18
CA LYS A 39 8.66 5.31 4.75
C LYS A 39 10.16 5.00 4.69
N ARG A 40 10.68 4.28 5.69
CA ARG A 40 12.11 3.96 5.77
C ARG A 40 12.54 2.87 4.81
N LEU A 41 11.72 1.87 4.54
CA LEU A 41 12.14 0.68 3.77
C LEU A 41 11.66 0.71 2.32
N HIS A 42 10.45 1.20 2.07
CA HIS A 42 9.83 1.16 0.74
C HIS A 42 9.88 2.51 0.03
N LEU A 43 10.09 3.61 0.74
CA LEU A 43 10.06 4.97 0.17
C LEU A 43 11.36 5.77 0.37
N SER A 44 12.45 5.12 0.78
CA SER A 44 13.71 5.80 1.14
C SER A 44 14.50 6.35 -0.04
N SER A 45 14.22 5.90 -1.26
CA SER A 45 14.87 6.37 -2.48
C SER A 45 13.87 6.41 -3.63
N ASP A 46 14.17 7.20 -4.65
CA ASP A 46 13.33 7.31 -5.84
C ASP A 46 13.23 5.97 -6.60
N ASP A 47 14.30 5.18 -6.64
CA ASP A 47 14.26 3.84 -7.24
C ASP A 47 13.25 2.92 -6.55
N ARG A 48 13.24 2.91 -5.20
CA ARG A 48 12.29 2.11 -4.42
C ARG A 48 10.86 2.62 -4.58
N ARG A 49 10.69 3.94 -4.68
CA ARG A 49 9.40 4.56 -4.98
C ARG A 49 8.92 4.16 -6.38
N GLY A 50 9.81 4.15 -7.37
CA GLY A 50 9.54 3.70 -8.74
C GLY A 50 9.09 2.25 -8.78
N ALA A 51 9.86 1.34 -8.18
CA ALA A 51 9.53 -0.08 -8.10
C ALA A 51 8.19 -0.34 -7.41
N LEU A 52 7.88 0.42 -6.34
CA LEU A 52 6.59 0.33 -5.67
C LEU A 52 5.43 0.73 -6.58
N ARG A 53 5.58 1.85 -7.32
CA ARG A 53 4.53 2.35 -8.21
C ARG A 53 4.28 1.37 -9.35
N GLU A 54 5.33 0.80 -9.91
CA GLU A 54 5.23 -0.23 -10.95
C GLU A 54 4.47 -1.44 -10.43
N ALA A 55 4.87 -1.98 -9.26
CA ALA A 55 4.22 -3.11 -8.63
C ALA A 55 2.73 -2.84 -8.33
N LEU A 56 2.41 -1.68 -7.75
CA LEU A 56 1.02 -1.29 -7.48
C LEU A 56 0.18 -1.12 -8.76
N SER A 57 0.82 -0.84 -9.90
CA SER A 57 0.14 -0.67 -11.19
C SER A 57 -0.07 -2.00 -11.94
N THR A 58 0.69 -3.04 -11.60
CA THR A 58 0.67 -4.34 -12.28
C THR A 58 0.05 -5.45 -11.43
N ASP A 59 0.11 -5.34 -10.11
CA ASP A 59 -0.42 -6.33 -9.17
C ASP A 59 -1.66 -5.79 -8.45
N CYS A 60 -2.83 -6.24 -8.91
CA CYS A 60 -4.12 -5.84 -8.36
C CYS A 60 -4.33 -6.35 -6.93
N GLU A 61 -3.84 -7.55 -6.59
CA GLU A 61 -4.00 -8.11 -5.24
C GLU A 61 -3.15 -7.32 -4.24
N LEU A 62 -1.91 -6.99 -4.61
CA LEU A 62 -1.06 -6.10 -3.84
C LEU A 62 -1.72 -4.74 -3.66
N PHE A 63 -2.28 -4.16 -4.73
CA PHE A 63 -2.95 -2.86 -4.64
C PHE A 63 -4.11 -2.88 -3.62
N VAL A 64 -4.96 -3.91 -3.67
CA VAL A 64 -6.11 -4.05 -2.75
C VAL A 64 -5.61 -4.22 -1.32
N SER A 65 -4.65 -5.13 -1.09
CA SER A 65 -4.05 -5.39 0.23
C SER A 65 -3.42 -4.13 0.85
N VAL A 66 -2.63 -3.39 0.05
CA VAL A 66 -2.04 -2.11 0.46
C VAL A 66 -3.12 -1.07 0.72
N GLY A 67 -4.17 -1.06 -0.10
CA GLY A 67 -5.36 -0.22 0.08
C GLY A 67 -6.04 -0.41 1.42
N GLU A 68 -6.36 -1.66 1.76
CA GLU A 68 -7.01 -2.00 3.01
C GLU A 68 -6.15 -1.65 4.22
N ALA A 69 -4.86 -2.03 4.19
CA ALA A 69 -3.94 -1.73 5.27
C ALA A 69 -3.78 -0.22 5.52
N LEU A 70 -3.64 0.58 4.46
CA LEU A 70 -3.47 2.02 4.60
C LEU A 70 -4.77 2.75 4.94
N LYS A 71 -5.95 2.22 4.58
CA LYS A 71 -7.26 2.76 5.01
C LYS A 71 -7.43 2.62 6.52
N VAL A 72 -7.06 1.47 7.10
CA VAL A 72 -7.09 1.25 8.56
C VAL A 72 -6.18 2.24 9.29
N LEU A 73 -5.08 2.65 8.65
CA LEU A 73 -4.12 3.59 9.22
C LEU A 73 -4.44 5.06 8.92
N ASP A 74 -5.53 5.36 8.21
CA ASP A 74 -5.87 6.70 7.74
C ASP A 74 -4.74 7.37 6.92
N GLN A 75 -4.05 6.57 6.11
CA GLN A 75 -2.93 6.99 5.24
C GLN A 75 -3.16 6.63 3.76
N TRP A 76 -4.36 6.15 3.42
CA TRP A 76 -4.70 5.77 2.05
C TRP A 76 -4.92 6.99 1.16
N LEU A 77 -4.34 6.96 -0.03
CA LEU A 77 -4.63 7.91 -1.11
C LEU A 77 -5.64 7.30 -2.08
N CYS A 78 -6.33 8.10 -2.89
CA CYS A 78 -7.05 7.51 -4.01
C CYS A 78 -6.06 6.74 -4.91
N GLY A 79 -6.54 5.74 -5.64
CA GLY A 79 -5.63 4.83 -6.35
C GLY A 79 -4.73 5.49 -7.38
N GLU A 80 -5.22 6.53 -8.05
CA GLU A 80 -4.39 7.34 -8.96
C GLU A 80 -3.24 8.03 -8.20
N CYS A 81 -3.54 8.71 -7.09
CA CYS A 81 -2.52 9.29 -6.22
C CYS A 81 -1.59 8.23 -5.64
N MET A 82 -2.09 7.02 -5.36
CA MET A 82 -1.27 5.96 -4.80
C MET A 82 -0.23 5.47 -5.82
N CYS A 83 -0.64 5.22 -7.06
CA CYS A 83 0.27 4.85 -8.15
C CYS A 83 1.24 5.98 -8.54
N LEU A 84 0.92 7.24 -8.24
CA LEU A 84 1.79 8.38 -8.56
C LEU A 84 2.69 8.82 -7.40
N HIS A 85 2.26 8.70 -6.16
CA HIS A 85 2.96 9.27 -5.00
C HIS A 85 3.47 8.24 -4.02
N ALA A 86 3.05 6.97 -4.14
CA ALA A 86 3.41 5.82 -3.29
C ALA A 86 2.97 5.93 -1.81
N LEU A 87 2.98 7.14 -1.23
CA LEU A 87 2.38 7.53 0.06
C LEU A 87 2.56 9.05 0.21
N SER A 88 1.49 9.76 0.56
CA SER A 88 1.44 11.21 0.74
C SER A 88 0.52 11.52 1.92
N ARG A 89 0.54 12.77 2.41
CA ARG A 89 -0.28 13.20 3.55
C ARG A 89 -1.77 13.28 3.22
N ALA A 90 -2.11 13.52 1.95
CA ALA A 90 -3.50 13.61 1.49
C ALA A 90 -3.56 13.50 -0.03
N CYS A 91 -4.73 13.09 -0.53
CA CYS A 91 -5.12 13.23 -1.92
C CYS A 91 -5.74 14.63 -2.11
N HIS A 92 -5.37 15.35 -3.18
CA HIS A 92 -5.94 16.67 -3.50
C HIS A 92 -7.04 16.60 -4.57
N HIS A 93 -7.51 15.40 -4.92
CA HIS A 93 -8.54 15.23 -5.94
C HIS A 93 -9.94 15.42 -5.36
N ALA A 94 -10.82 16.07 -6.13
CA ALA A 94 -12.21 16.29 -5.72
C ALA A 94 -13.05 15.01 -5.65
N ASN A 95 -12.57 13.89 -6.21
CA ASN A 95 -13.33 12.64 -6.32
C ASN A 95 -12.44 11.45 -5.93
N GLY A 96 -12.51 11.02 -4.67
CA GLY A 96 -11.64 10.01 -4.04
C GLY A 96 -11.79 8.56 -4.54
N MET A 97 -12.24 8.33 -5.78
CA MET A 97 -12.41 6.98 -6.34
C MET A 97 -11.32 6.66 -7.35
N ALA A 98 -10.54 5.61 -7.08
CA ALA A 98 -9.58 5.05 -8.03
C ALA A 98 -10.33 4.47 -9.24
N ARG A 99 -10.05 4.96 -10.46
CA ARG A 99 -10.37 4.19 -11.67
C ARG A 99 -9.18 3.31 -11.98
N PHE A 100 -9.32 2.01 -11.73
CA PHE A 100 -8.41 1.03 -12.30
C PHE A 100 -8.61 1.01 -13.81
N LYS A 101 -7.54 1.20 -14.59
CA LYS A 101 -7.54 0.69 -15.96
C LYS A 101 -7.42 -0.82 -15.84
N LEU A 102 -8.55 -1.53 -15.91
CA LEU A 102 -8.47 -2.89 -16.44
C LEU A 102 -7.89 -2.72 -17.84
N VAL A 103 -6.65 -3.17 -18.05
CA VAL A 103 -6.24 -3.54 -19.39
C VAL A 103 -7.10 -4.74 -19.72
N ALA A 104 -8.26 -4.49 -20.34
CA ALA A 104 -9.01 -5.53 -21.01
C ALA A 104 -8.03 -6.12 -22.01
N GLY A 105 -7.58 -7.34 -21.76
CA GLY A 105 -6.80 -8.08 -22.73
C GLY A 105 -7.58 -8.07 -24.03
N ASP A 106 -6.95 -7.61 -25.10
CA ASP A 106 -7.42 -7.84 -26.45
C ASP A 106 -7.54 -9.35 -26.62
N VAL A 107 -8.75 -9.87 -26.44
CA VAL A 107 -9.14 -11.17 -26.95
C VAL A 107 -9.22 -10.96 -28.46
N GLU A 108 -8.09 -11.15 -29.15
CA GLU A 108 -8.13 -11.44 -30.58
C GLU A 108 -8.83 -12.79 -30.74
N GLU A 109 -10.14 -12.72 -30.96
CA GLU A 109 -10.90 -13.80 -31.55
C GLU A 109 -10.62 -13.79 -33.07
N LEU A 110 -9.75 -14.70 -33.53
CA LEU A 110 -9.80 -15.24 -34.88
C LEU A 110 -9.35 -16.71 -34.90
#